data_AF-A0A430EK25-F1
#
_entry.id   AF-A0A430EK25-F1
#
_cell.length_a   1.000
_cell.length_b   1.000
_cell.length_c   1.000
_cell.angle_alpha   90.00
_cell.angle_beta   90.00
_cell.angle_gamma   90.00
#
_symmetry.space_group_name_H-M   'P 1'
#
loop_
_entity.id
_entity.type
_entity.pdbx_description
1 polymer ?
#
loop_
_entity_poly.entity_id
_entity_poly.type
_entity_poly.pdbx_seq_one_letter_code
_entity_poly.pdbx_strand_id
1 'polypeptide(L)'
;MALAEGLELFPLLARYERGLAPLKEAEPGPLTLASKLSVGLREDLSLLLTKVSPGISQDQADAWLSVMVTALGDLPGRVAREAAQAALHQPMQFANQIEGVIRTLAAGLMARHRLACERLRQMAAEARRREVAEEEEVAPMSDDEIRRMKPEIRSLGLACGALTQDQVDRALAAEVVEAEQRAA
;
A
#
# COMPACT_ATOMS: atom_id res chain seq x y z
N MET A 1 3.98 14.37 -3.66
CA MET A 1 3.09 13.51 -2.85
C MET A 1 2.37 12.57 -3.79
N ALA A 2 2.72 11.28 -3.79
CA ALA A 2 2.19 10.33 -4.76
C ALA A 2 0.66 10.16 -4.64
N LEU A 3 -0.06 10.85 -5.52
CA LEU A 3 -1.50 10.78 -5.68
C LEU A 3 -1.80 9.88 -6.89
N ALA A 4 -2.58 8.82 -6.67
CA ALA A 4 -3.28 8.15 -7.76
C ALA A 4 -4.78 8.38 -7.58
N GLU A 5 -5.46 8.92 -8.59
CA GLU A 5 -6.91 9.17 -8.56
C GLU A 5 -7.38 10.00 -7.33
N GLY A 6 -6.54 10.89 -6.80
CA GLY A 6 -6.85 11.72 -5.63
C GLY A 6 -6.66 11.03 -4.28
N LEU A 7 -6.12 9.81 -4.22
CA LEU A 7 -5.80 9.09 -2.99
C LEU A 7 -4.30 9.15 -2.68
N GLU A 8 -3.97 9.47 -1.43
CA GLU A 8 -2.60 9.40 -0.90
C GLU A 8 -2.22 7.93 -0.66
N LEU A 9 -1.46 7.35 -1.60
CA LEU A 9 -1.17 5.91 -1.60
C LEU A 9 -0.29 5.46 -0.43
N PHE A 10 0.69 6.28 -0.02
CA PHE A 10 1.61 5.92 1.07
C PHE A 10 0.94 5.88 2.45
N PRO A 11 0.15 6.89 2.86
CA PRO A 11 -0.65 6.82 4.09
C PRO A 11 -1.67 5.70 4.08
N LEU A 12 -2.28 5.41 2.92
CA LEU A 12 -3.23 4.31 2.77
C LEU A 12 -2.56 2.95 2.97
N LEU A 13 -1.41 2.72 2.35
CA LEU A 13 -0.60 1.51 2.53
C LEU A 13 -0.22 1.34 4.00
N ALA A 14 0.34 2.37 4.63
CA ALA A 14 0.78 2.32 6.02
C ALA A 14 -0.39 2.04 6.98
N ARG A 15 -1.57 2.61 6.72
CA ARG A 15 -2.78 2.32 7.51
C ARG A 15 -3.25 0.89 7.32
N TYR A 16 -3.19 0.38 6.09
CA TYR A 16 -3.61 -0.99 5.77
C TYR A 16 -2.67 -2.02 6.41
N GLU A 17 -1.36 -1.83 6.31
CA GLU A 17 -0.33 -2.69 6.91
C GLU A 17 -0.40 -2.69 8.43
N ARG A 18 -0.65 -1.53 9.06
CA ARG A 18 -0.83 -1.45 10.53
C ARG A 18 -2.02 -2.28 11.01
N GLY A 19 -3.08 -2.38 10.21
CA GLY A 19 -4.24 -3.22 10.51
C GLY A 19 -4.00 -4.73 10.33
N LEU A 20 -2.84 -5.12 9.79
CA LEU A 20 -2.42 -6.51 9.57
C LEU A 20 -1.41 -7.00 10.62
N ALA A 21 -1.12 -6.21 11.66
CA ALA A 21 -0.31 -6.67 12.78
C ALA A 21 -1.06 -7.74 13.59
N PRO A 22 -0.38 -8.82 14.04
CA PRO A 22 -0.94 -9.81 14.95
C PRO A 22 -1.58 -9.17 16.17
N LEU A 23 -2.70 -9.71 16.64
CA LEU A 23 -3.47 -9.17 17.77
C LEU A 23 -2.58 -9.02 19.03
N LYS A 24 -1.76 -10.03 19.33
CA LYS A 24 -0.81 -10.03 20.45
C LYS A 24 0.26 -8.93 20.38
N GLU A 25 0.59 -8.47 19.17
CA GLU A 25 1.59 -7.42 18.92
C GLU A 25 0.92 -6.04 18.87
N ALA A 26 -0.29 -5.96 18.31
CA ALA A 26 -1.09 -4.74 18.24
C ALA A 26 -1.60 -4.29 19.62
N GLU A 27 -1.81 -5.23 20.54
CA GLU A 27 -2.39 -4.99 21.86
C GLU A 27 -1.54 -5.66 22.97
N PRO A 28 -0.31 -5.16 23.23
CA PRO A 28 0.60 -5.74 24.21
C PRO A 28 0.12 -5.44 25.65
N GLY A 29 -0.35 -6.48 26.35
CA GLY A 29 -0.80 -6.38 27.74
C GLY A 29 -1.68 -7.57 28.14
N PRO A 30 -2.09 -7.69 29.42
CA PRO A 30 -3.20 -8.58 29.74
C PRO A 30 -4.40 -8.14 28.89
N LEU A 31 -5.18 -9.10 28.38
CA LEU A 31 -6.40 -8.89 27.57
C LEU A 31 -7.49 -8.20 28.41
N THR A 32 -7.22 -6.98 28.88
CA THR A 32 -8.11 -6.18 29.71
C THR A 32 -8.78 -5.15 28.82
N LEU A 33 -10.04 -5.44 28.44
CA LEU A 33 -11.16 -4.51 28.20
C LEU A 33 -11.00 -3.27 27.27
N ALA A 34 -9.82 -2.88 26.80
CA ALA A 34 -9.58 -1.61 26.10
C ALA A 34 -9.14 -1.78 24.63
N SER A 35 -9.17 -3.01 24.14
CA SER A 35 -8.54 -3.38 22.89
C SER A 35 -9.64 -3.83 21.92
N LYS A 36 -10.12 -2.86 21.12
CA LYS A 36 -11.39 -2.96 20.35
C LYS A 36 -11.46 -4.20 19.47
N LEU A 37 -10.32 -4.72 19.03
CA LEU A 37 -10.24 -5.90 18.19
C LEU A 37 -10.41 -7.19 18.99
N SER A 38 -9.78 -7.31 20.17
CA SER A 38 -9.96 -8.48 21.04
C SER A 38 -11.38 -8.56 21.60
N VAL A 39 -11.97 -7.42 22.00
CA VAL A 39 -13.37 -7.37 22.46
C VAL A 39 -14.32 -7.77 21.34
N GLY A 40 -14.13 -7.20 20.14
CA GLY A 40 -14.95 -7.56 18.99
C GLY A 40 -14.79 -9.03 18.59
N LEU A 41 -13.57 -9.57 18.63
CA LEU A 41 -13.34 -11.00 18.38
C LEU A 41 -14.04 -11.87 19.44
N ARG A 42 -14.02 -11.47 20.71
CA ARG A 42 -14.76 -12.17 21.77
C ARG A 42 -16.27 -12.18 21.52
N GLU A 43 -16.84 -11.07 21.06
CA GLU A 43 -18.26 -10.99 20.68
C GLU A 43 -18.58 -11.92 19.51
N ASP A 44 -17.76 -11.88 18.44
CA ASP A 44 -17.92 -12.73 17.26
C ASP A 44 -17.80 -14.23 17.64
N LEU A 45 -16.86 -14.58 18.52
CA LEU A 45 -16.67 -15.94 19.05
C LEU A 45 -17.81 -16.38 19.98
N SER A 46 -18.41 -15.48 20.74
CA SER A 46 -19.55 -15.78 21.60
C SER A 46 -20.74 -16.25 20.77
N LEU A 47 -21.04 -15.56 19.66
CA LEU A 47 -22.09 -15.95 18.72
C LEU A 47 -21.82 -17.35 18.11
N LEU A 48 -20.58 -17.64 17.74
CA LEU A 48 -20.17 -18.96 17.24
C LEU A 48 -20.36 -20.04 18.29
N LEU A 49 -19.98 -19.78 19.53
CA LEU A 49 -20.14 -20.73 20.62
C LEU A 49 -21.62 -20.99 20.92
N THR A 50 -22.46 -19.95 20.97
CA THR A 50 -23.91 -20.10 21.15
C THR A 50 -24.55 -20.91 20.03
N LYS A 51 -24.10 -20.72 18.78
CA LYS A 51 -24.58 -21.50 17.62
C LYS A 51 -24.29 -22.99 17.76
N VAL A 52 -23.10 -23.34 18.25
CA VAL A 52 -22.62 -24.73 18.28
C VAL A 52 -22.93 -25.45 19.60
N SER A 53 -23.02 -24.70 20.71
CA SER A 53 -23.24 -25.23 22.05
C SER A 53 -24.17 -24.32 22.87
N PRO A 54 -25.46 -24.24 22.54
CA PRO A 54 -26.40 -23.31 23.17
C PRO A 54 -26.65 -23.57 24.66
N GLY A 55 -26.33 -24.77 25.17
CA GLY A 55 -26.51 -25.15 26.57
C GLY A 55 -25.29 -24.97 27.47
N ILE A 56 -24.21 -24.34 26.98
CA ILE A 56 -22.99 -24.14 27.77
C ILE A 56 -23.25 -23.18 28.94
N SER A 57 -22.64 -23.42 30.10
CA SER A 57 -22.74 -22.48 31.22
C SER A 57 -21.95 -21.19 30.94
N GLN A 58 -22.34 -20.09 31.59
CA GLN A 58 -21.67 -18.81 31.39
C GLN A 58 -20.18 -18.87 31.77
N ASP A 59 -19.84 -19.49 32.89
CA ASP A 59 -18.44 -19.64 33.34
C ASP A 59 -17.59 -20.43 32.34
N GLN A 60 -18.16 -21.50 31.77
CA GLN A 60 -17.49 -22.31 30.74
C GLN A 60 -17.33 -21.53 29.44
N ALA A 61 -18.34 -20.73 29.06
CA ALA A 61 -18.26 -19.87 27.89
C ALA A 61 -17.17 -18.82 28.06
N ASP A 62 -17.10 -18.14 29.22
CA ASP A 62 -16.09 -17.11 29.48
C ASP A 62 -14.67 -17.68 29.49
N ALA A 63 -14.47 -18.85 30.10
CA ALA A 63 -13.19 -19.56 30.05
C ALA A 63 -12.81 -19.92 28.61
N TRP A 64 -13.74 -20.49 27.85
CA TRP A 64 -13.51 -20.86 26.45
C TRP A 64 -13.17 -19.65 25.58
N LEU A 65 -13.91 -18.54 25.73
CA LEU A 65 -13.67 -17.30 24.99
C LEU A 65 -12.27 -16.75 25.28
N SER A 66 -11.83 -16.79 26.53
CA SER A 66 -10.52 -16.31 26.94
C SER A 66 -9.38 -17.15 26.32
N VAL A 67 -9.57 -18.48 26.28
CA VAL A 67 -8.65 -19.41 25.60
C VAL A 67 -8.61 -19.14 24.10
N MET A 68 -9.77 -18.98 23.45
CA MET A 68 -9.86 -18.78 22.01
C MET A 68 -9.27 -17.45 21.53
N VAL A 69 -9.52 -16.36 22.25
CA VAL A 69 -8.90 -15.05 21.94
C VAL A 69 -7.38 -15.15 22.04
N THR A 70 -6.86 -15.86 23.05
CA THR A 70 -5.43 -16.10 23.19
C THR A 70 -4.89 -16.99 22.07
N ALA A 71 -5.59 -18.07 21.73
CA ALA A 71 -5.18 -19.02 20.69
C ALA A 71 -5.13 -18.38 19.30
N LEU A 72 -6.08 -17.48 18.99
CA LEU A 72 -6.14 -16.73 17.73
C LEU A 72 -5.34 -15.41 17.77
N GLY A 73 -4.64 -15.13 18.86
CA GLY A 73 -3.88 -13.89 19.06
C GLY A 73 -2.69 -13.73 18.12
N ASP A 74 -2.26 -14.81 17.45
CA ASP A 74 -1.25 -14.79 16.39
C ASP A 74 -1.77 -14.21 15.06
N LEU A 75 -3.09 -14.22 14.86
CA LEU A 75 -3.71 -13.65 13.66
C LEU A 75 -3.86 -12.13 13.77
N PRO A 76 -3.87 -11.41 12.63
CA PRO A 76 -4.21 -10.00 12.66
C PRO A 76 -5.65 -9.78 13.12
N GLY A 77 -5.89 -8.83 14.03
CA GLY A 77 -7.21 -8.68 14.66
C GLY A 77 -8.35 -8.45 13.67
N ARG A 78 -8.12 -7.69 12.59
CA ARG A 78 -9.12 -7.51 11.50
C ARG A 78 -9.42 -8.83 10.80
N VAL A 79 -8.39 -9.61 10.48
CA VAL A 79 -8.53 -10.90 9.78
C VAL A 79 -9.23 -11.92 10.67
N ALA A 80 -8.86 -11.98 11.95
CA ALA A 80 -9.46 -12.89 12.92
C ALA A 80 -10.97 -12.64 13.05
N ARG A 81 -11.38 -11.37 13.15
CA ARG A 81 -12.80 -10.98 13.23
C ARG A 81 -13.56 -11.30 11.95
N GLU A 82 -13.01 -10.93 10.79
CA GLU A 82 -13.64 -11.23 9.50
C GLU A 82 -13.78 -12.74 9.27
N ALA A 83 -12.76 -13.52 9.66
CA ALA A 83 -12.81 -14.99 9.62
C ALA A 83 -13.85 -15.57 10.60
N ALA A 84 -13.96 -15.03 11.81
CA ALA A 84 -14.98 -15.44 12.79
C ALA A 84 -16.41 -15.15 12.29
N GLN A 85 -16.63 -13.98 11.71
CA GLN A 85 -17.92 -13.63 11.11
C GLN A 85 -18.25 -14.51 9.90
N ALA A 86 -17.27 -14.79 9.04
CA ALA A 86 -17.46 -15.72 7.93
C ALA A 86 -17.73 -17.16 8.41
N ALA A 87 -17.13 -17.58 9.52
CA ALA A 87 -17.37 -18.88 10.12
C ALA A 87 -18.82 -19.06 10.61
N LEU A 88 -19.53 -17.99 10.95
CA LEU A 88 -20.97 -18.07 11.32
C LEU A 88 -21.83 -18.66 10.21
N HIS A 89 -21.39 -18.55 8.95
CA HIS A 89 -22.09 -19.09 7.79
C HIS A 89 -21.65 -20.51 7.41
N GLN A 90 -20.68 -21.10 8.12
CA GLN A 90 -20.21 -22.46 7.88
C GLN A 90 -20.92 -23.47 8.79
N PRO A 91 -21.23 -24.69 8.31
CA PRO A 91 -21.75 -25.75 9.15
C PRO A 91 -20.65 -26.23 10.12
N MET A 92 -20.95 -26.24 11.42
CA MET A 92 -20.08 -26.73 12.48
C MET A 92 -20.93 -27.51 13.49
N GLN A 93 -20.40 -28.64 13.95
CA GLN A 93 -21.10 -29.53 14.90
C GLN A 93 -20.55 -29.41 16.31
N PHE A 94 -19.26 -29.05 16.46
CA PHE A 94 -18.57 -29.08 17.75
C PHE A 94 -17.69 -27.85 17.94
N ALA A 95 -17.56 -27.38 19.18
CA ALA A 95 -16.84 -26.15 19.50
C ALA A 95 -15.34 -26.21 19.15
N ASN A 96 -14.74 -27.40 19.20
CA ASN A 96 -13.34 -27.61 18.79
C ASN A 96 -13.10 -27.42 17.29
N GLN A 97 -14.14 -27.42 16.45
CA GLN A 97 -14.01 -27.14 15.01
C GLN A 97 -13.85 -25.65 14.72
N ILE A 98 -14.31 -24.79 15.63
CA ILE A 98 -14.36 -23.33 15.43
C ILE A 98 -12.97 -22.77 15.11
N GLU A 99 -11.94 -23.16 15.87
CA GLU A 99 -10.57 -22.71 15.62
C GLU A 99 -10.08 -23.08 14.22
N GLY A 100 -10.24 -24.34 13.82
CA GLY A 100 -9.79 -24.84 12.52
C GLY A 100 -10.48 -24.14 11.34
N VAL A 101 -11.79 -23.89 11.47
CA VAL A 101 -12.57 -23.15 10.47
C VAL A 101 -12.08 -21.70 10.37
N ILE A 102 -11.91 -21.01 11.49
CA ILE A 102 -11.41 -19.63 11.52
C ILE A 102 -10.02 -19.56 10.87
N ARG A 103 -9.10 -20.47 11.22
CA ARG A 103 -7.75 -20.48 10.65
C ARG A 103 -7.74 -20.72 9.14
N THR A 104 -8.61 -21.61 8.65
CA THR A 104 -8.75 -21.89 7.21
C THR A 104 -9.23 -20.64 6.46
N LEU A 105 -10.24 -19.96 6.99
CA LEU A 105 -10.76 -18.71 6.41
C LEU A 105 -9.74 -17.57 6.49
N ALA A 106 -9.07 -17.44 7.63
CA ALA A 106 -8.01 -16.45 7.85
C ALA A 106 -6.87 -16.60 6.86
N ALA A 107 -6.43 -17.82 6.55
CA ALA A 107 -5.39 -18.06 5.54
C ALA A 107 -5.78 -17.50 4.16
N GLY A 108 -7.04 -17.72 3.75
CA GLY A 108 -7.57 -17.17 2.51
C GLY A 108 -7.65 -15.64 2.50
N LEU A 109 -8.04 -15.03 3.62
CA LEU A 109 -8.08 -13.57 3.79
C LEU A 109 -6.68 -12.96 3.78
N MET A 110 -5.72 -13.55 4.49
CA MET A 110 -4.33 -13.10 4.53
C MET A 110 -3.68 -13.12 3.14
N ALA A 111 -3.95 -14.14 2.33
CA ALA A 111 -3.47 -14.19 0.94
C ALA A 111 -4.00 -13.01 0.11
N ARG A 112 -5.29 -12.67 0.25
CA ARG A 112 -5.88 -11.50 -0.43
C ARG A 112 -5.27 -10.19 0.05
N HIS A 113 -5.11 -10.04 1.35
CA HIS A 113 -4.48 -8.85 1.95
C HIS A 113 -3.04 -8.67 1.46
N ARG A 114 -2.26 -9.75 1.38
CA ARG A 114 -0.89 -9.72 0.84
C ARG A 114 -0.87 -9.21 -0.60
N LEU A 115 -1.73 -9.76 -1.46
CA LEU A 115 -1.83 -9.32 -2.85
C LEU A 115 -2.25 -7.85 -2.97
N ALA A 116 -3.17 -7.40 -2.12
CA ALA A 116 -3.59 -6.00 -2.07
C ALA A 116 -2.43 -5.08 -1.66
N CYS A 117 -1.64 -5.45 -0.65
CA CYS A 117 -0.44 -4.69 -0.26
C CYS A 117 0.59 -4.64 -1.40
N GLU A 118 0.83 -5.77 -2.08
CA GLU A 118 1.76 -5.82 -3.22
C GLU A 118 1.33 -4.88 -4.36
N ARG A 119 0.03 -4.86 -4.69
CA ARG A 119 -0.52 -3.93 -5.69
C ARG A 119 -0.39 -2.47 -5.28
N LEU A 120 -0.72 -2.14 -4.03
CA LEU A 120 -0.57 -0.78 -3.50
C LEU A 120 0.89 -0.32 -3.51
N ARG A 121 1.84 -1.21 -3.19
CA ARG A 121 3.28 -0.92 -3.28
C ARG A 121 3.73 -0.66 -4.72
N GLN A 122 3.22 -1.43 -5.68
CA GLN A 122 3.50 -1.22 -7.10
C GLN A 122 2.99 0.15 -7.56
N MET A 123 1.73 0.48 -7.26
CA MET A 123 1.14 1.78 -7.58
C MET A 123 1.91 2.94 -6.95
N ALA A 124 2.31 2.81 -5.68
CA ALA A 124 3.10 3.83 -4.99
C ALA A 124 4.50 4.01 -5.61
N ALA A 125 5.13 2.91 -6.04
CA ALA A 125 6.43 2.96 -6.73
C ALA A 125 6.33 3.59 -8.12
N GLU A 126 5.28 3.28 -8.87
CA GLU A 126 5.01 3.89 -10.19
C GLU A 126 4.71 5.39 -10.07
N ALA A 127 3.87 5.79 -9.12
CA ALA A 127 3.59 7.19 -8.85
C ALA A 127 4.86 7.96 -8.48
N ARG A 128 5.72 7.39 -7.61
CA ARG A 128 7.02 8.00 -7.28
C ARG A 128 7.94 8.13 -8.49
N ARG A 129 7.98 7.15 -9.39
CA ARG A 129 8.78 7.23 -10.62
C ARG A 129 8.28 8.36 -11.53
N ARG A 130 6.97 8.56 -11.62
CA ARG A 130 6.38 9.67 -12.38
C ARG A 130 6.74 11.01 -11.77
N GLU A 131 6.63 11.15 -10.45
CA GLU A 131 7.04 12.39 -9.76
C GLU A 131 8.50 12.75 -10.03
N VAL A 132 9.43 11.77 -9.96
CA VAL A 132 10.84 12.02 -10.26
C VAL A 132 11.06 12.42 -11.73
N ALA A 133 10.31 11.82 -12.67
CA ALA A 133 10.38 12.19 -14.08
C ALA A 133 9.76 13.56 -14.37
N GLU A 134 8.76 13.99 -13.61
CA GLU A 134 8.17 15.33 -13.69
C GLU A 134 9.06 16.39 -13.01
N GLU A 135 9.78 16.04 -11.95
CA GLU A 135 10.77 16.92 -11.30
C GLU A 135 12.06 17.06 -12.13
N GLU A 136 12.39 16.10 -13.00
CA GLU A 136 13.34 16.28 -14.10
C GLU A 136 12.73 17.16 -15.21
N GLU A 137 12.23 18.34 -14.85
CA GLU A 137 12.02 19.43 -15.79
C GLU A 137 13.41 19.86 -16.26
N VAL A 138 13.85 19.28 -17.39
CA VAL A 138 15.13 19.60 -18.03
C VAL A 138 15.18 21.11 -18.21
N ALA A 139 16.06 21.77 -17.44
CA ALA A 139 16.26 23.21 -17.57
C ALA A 139 16.39 23.55 -19.06
N PRO A 140 15.71 24.60 -19.56
CA PRO A 140 15.72 24.93 -20.97
C PRO A 140 17.18 25.04 -21.42
N MET A 141 17.54 24.21 -22.40
CA MET A 141 18.90 24.07 -22.89
C MET A 141 19.48 25.44 -23.24
N SER A 142 20.66 25.75 -22.72
CA SER A 142 21.29 27.04 -22.94
C SER A 142 21.77 27.19 -24.39
N ASP A 143 21.80 28.42 -24.90
CA ASP A 143 22.27 28.72 -26.25
C ASP A 143 23.72 28.25 -26.48
N ASP A 144 24.56 28.26 -25.43
CA ASP A 144 25.93 27.76 -25.47
C ASP A 144 26.01 26.23 -25.62
N GLU A 145 25.06 25.49 -25.03
CA GLU A 145 24.97 24.04 -25.19
C GLU A 145 24.51 23.68 -26.60
N ILE A 146 23.53 24.41 -27.15
CA ILE A 146 23.05 24.24 -28.54
C ILE A 146 24.19 24.49 -29.54
N ARG A 147 25.05 25.48 -29.26
CA ARG A 147 26.21 25.79 -30.12
C ARG A 147 27.22 24.65 -30.15
N ARG A 148 27.51 24.05 -28.98
CA ARG A 148 28.45 22.91 -28.84
C ARG A 148 27.94 21.62 -29.47
N MET A 149 26.67 21.52 -29.83
CA MET A 149 26.11 20.34 -30.49
C MET A 149 26.56 20.23 -31.94
N LYS A 150 26.79 18.99 -32.38
CA LYS A 150 26.99 18.69 -33.80
C LYS A 150 25.70 19.03 -34.60
N PRO A 151 25.81 19.45 -35.87
CA PRO A 151 24.65 19.76 -36.71
C PRO A 151 23.61 18.65 -36.77
N GLU A 152 24.06 17.39 -36.81
CA GLU A 152 23.21 16.19 -36.82
C GLU A 152 22.32 16.10 -35.56
N ILE A 153 22.88 16.43 -34.40
CA ILE A 153 22.18 16.39 -33.11
C ILE A 153 21.17 17.55 -33.01
N ARG A 154 21.52 18.74 -33.53
CA ARG A 154 20.58 19.87 -33.62
C ARG A 154 19.39 19.52 -34.52
N SER A 155 19.65 18.90 -35.67
CA SER A 155 18.59 18.47 -36.60
C SER A 155 17.66 17.42 -35.99
N LEU A 156 18.21 16.49 -35.21
CA LEU A 156 17.43 15.49 -34.47
C LEU A 156 16.56 16.14 -33.39
N GLY A 157 17.11 17.13 -32.66
CA GLY A 157 16.38 17.92 -31.65
C GLY A 157 15.20 18.70 -32.22
N LEU A 158 15.34 19.26 -33.42
CA LEU A 158 14.24 19.91 -34.16
C LEU A 158 13.18 18.89 -34.58
N ALA A 159 13.59 17.73 -35.08
CA ALA A 159 12.68 16.68 -35.54
C ALA A 159 11.85 16.06 -34.41
N CYS A 160 12.39 15.95 -33.20
CA CYS A 160 11.67 15.43 -32.03
C CYS A 160 10.96 16.51 -31.20
N GLY A 161 11.01 17.79 -31.62
CA GLY A 161 10.35 18.91 -30.93
C GLY A 161 11.01 19.34 -29.63
N ALA A 162 12.23 18.88 -29.35
CA ALA A 162 13.02 19.27 -28.17
C ALA A 162 13.72 20.62 -28.34
N LEU A 163 13.92 21.09 -29.58
CA LEU A 163 14.42 22.41 -29.93
C LEU A 163 13.47 23.09 -30.92
N THR A 164 13.40 24.42 -30.88
CA THR A 164 12.73 25.22 -31.91
C THR A 164 13.73 25.81 -32.89
N GLN A 165 13.29 26.09 -34.12
CA GLN A 165 14.12 26.72 -35.15
C GLN A 165 14.69 28.07 -34.66
N ASP A 166 13.85 28.87 -33.97
CA ASP A 166 14.24 30.16 -33.39
C ASP A 166 15.35 30.05 -32.31
N GLN A 167 15.40 28.95 -31.55
CA GLN A 167 16.46 28.70 -30.56
C GLN A 167 17.79 28.37 -31.25
N VAL A 168 17.75 27.53 -32.28
CA VAL A 168 18.95 27.16 -33.05
C VAL A 168 19.53 28.36 -33.78
N ASP A 169 18.67 29.15 -34.42
CA ASP A 169 19.10 30.33 -35.18
C ASP A 169 19.69 31.41 -34.24
N ARG A 170 19.08 31.62 -33.07
CA ARG A 170 19.60 32.54 -32.05
C ARG A 170 20.96 32.10 -31.51
N ALA A 171 21.13 30.82 -31.19
CA ALA A 171 22.37 30.28 -30.65
C ALA A 171 23.55 30.40 -31.63
N LEU A 172 23.28 30.23 -32.94
CA LEU A 172 24.28 30.32 -34.01
C LEU A 172 24.56 31.77 -34.45
N ALA A 173 23.57 32.66 -34.42
CA ALA A 173 23.75 34.07 -34.79
C ALA A 173 24.77 34.78 -33.88
N ALA A 174 24.82 34.43 -32.59
CA ALA A 174 25.79 34.99 -31.65
C ALA A 174 27.25 34.58 -31.96
N GLU A 175 27.48 33.39 -32.53
CA GLU A 175 28.83 32.90 -32.88
C GLU A 175 29.41 33.65 -34.08
N VAL A 176 28.56 34.03 -35.03
CA VAL A 176 28.95 34.81 -36.22
C VAL A 176 29.44 36.20 -35.80
N VAL A 177 28.73 36.85 -34.87
CA VAL A 177 29.09 38.19 -34.36
C VAL A 177 30.41 38.15 -33.56
N GLU A 178 30.63 37.13 -32.72
CA GLU A 178 31.89 36.99 -31.98
C GLU A 178 33.08 36.66 -32.89
N ALA A 179 32.87 35.87 -33.95
CA ALA A 179 33.91 35.55 -34.92
C ALA A 179 34.30 36.77 -35.77
N GLU A 180 33.33 37.60 -36.16
CA GLU A 180 33.57 38.85 -36.88
C GLU A 180 34.31 39.89 -36.02
N GLN A 181 34.02 39.97 -34.72
CA GLN A 181 34.70 40.88 -33.79
C GLN A 181 36.15 40.46 -33.45
N ARG A 182 36.49 39.18 -33.52
CA ARG A 182 37.87 38.69 -33.33
C ARG A 182 38.74 38.78 -34.59
N ALA A 183 38.12 38.94 -35.76
CA ALA A 183 38.80 39.05 -37.04
C ALA A 183 39.02 40.51 -37.51
N ALA A 184 38.45 41.49 -36.80
CA ALA A 184 38.63 42.93 -36.99
C ALA A 184 39.69 43.50 -36.03
#